data_AF-A0A327KKC4-F1
#
_entry.id   AF-A0A327KKC4-F1
#
_cell.length_a   1.000
_cell.length_b   1.000
_cell.length_c   1.000
_cell.angle_alpha   90.00
_cell.angle_beta   90.00
_cell.angle_gamma   90.00
#
_symmetry.space_group_name_H-M   'P 1'
#
loop_
_entity.id
_entity.type
_entity.pdbx_description
1 polymer ?
#
loop_
_entity_poly.entity_id
_entity_poly.type
_entity_poly.pdbx_seq_one_letter_code
_entity_poly.pdbx_strand_id
1 'polypeptide(L)'
;MGAAVIAIVVWVAAVLNGIGEPSEDAMRRAVASTLSDQVRAVVDFVAETEGTVGVVRIRRAGTALFEVRGFRKQDCTRRPDGDYDCGFSVELRTVAGPLQHSGRGRFRAGPRGFVYSDAA
;
A
#
# COMPACT_ATOMS: atom_id res chain seq x y z
N MET A 1 5.76 -16.27 46.09
CA MET A 1 6.11 -16.57 44.68
C MET A 1 4.82 -16.81 43.93
N GLY A 2 4.38 -15.89 43.09
CA GLY A 2 3.08 -16.04 42.42
C GLY A 2 2.56 -14.73 41.84
N ALA A 3 3.40 -14.03 41.08
CA ALA A 3 3.00 -12.87 40.30
C ALA A 3 3.56 -13.04 38.88
N ALA A 4 2.77 -12.60 37.90
CA ALA A 4 3.14 -12.45 36.49
C ALA A 4 3.15 -13.71 35.60
N VAL A 5 1.98 -14.31 35.32
CA VAL A 5 1.83 -15.13 34.09
C VAL A 5 0.52 -14.87 33.31
N ILE A 6 -0.48 -14.17 33.87
CA ILE A 6 -1.82 -14.09 33.26
C ILE A 6 -2.13 -12.70 32.65
N ALA A 7 -1.14 -12.06 32.01
CA ALA A 7 -1.36 -10.82 31.26
C ALA A 7 -0.80 -10.85 29.83
N ILE A 8 -0.19 -11.96 29.40
CA ILE A 8 0.44 -12.08 28.08
C ILE A 8 -0.48 -12.78 27.06
N VAL A 9 -1.52 -13.49 27.51
CA VAL A 9 -2.36 -14.30 26.61
C VAL A 9 -3.35 -13.46 25.79
N VAL A 10 -3.68 -12.24 26.21
CA VAL A 10 -4.67 -11.39 25.50
C VAL A 10 -4.07 -10.66 24.28
N TRP A 11 -2.75 -10.48 24.20
CA TRP A 11 -2.14 -9.80 23.05
C TRP A 11 -1.86 -10.71 21.85
N VAL A 12 -1.71 -12.02 22.06
CA VAL A 12 -1.35 -12.95 20.97
C VAL A 12 -2.58 -13.42 20.18
N ALA A 13 -3.78 -13.41 20.76
CA ALA A 13 -5.01 -13.77 20.04
C ALA A 13 -5.43 -12.74 18.97
N ALA A 14 -5.04 -11.47 19.11
CA ALA A 14 -5.29 -10.44 18.09
C ALA A 14 -4.34 -10.53 16.89
N VAL A 15 -3.18 -11.18 17.06
CA VAL A 15 -2.15 -11.32 16.02
C VAL A 15 -2.36 -12.58 15.17
N LEU A 16 -3.04 -13.60 15.72
CA LEU A 16 -3.21 -14.91 15.08
C LEU A 16 -4.51 -15.05 14.26
N ASN A 17 -5.33 -14.01 14.22
CA ASN A 17 -6.64 -14.02 13.58
C ASN A 17 -6.82 -12.74 12.78
N GLY A 18 -6.66 -12.82 11.45
CA GLY A 18 -7.01 -11.74 10.51
C GLY A 18 -8.51 -11.43 10.52
N ILE A 19 -9.00 -10.77 11.58
CA ILE A 19 -10.44 -10.55 11.81
C ILE A 19 -10.81 -9.05 11.86
N GLY A 20 -9.85 -8.16 12.03
CA GLY A 20 -10.08 -6.71 12.04
C GLY A 20 -9.94 -6.04 10.66
N GLU A 21 -10.68 -4.98 10.44
CA GLU A 21 -10.50 -4.04 9.33
C GLU A 21 -9.03 -3.54 9.28
N PRO A 22 -8.41 -3.41 8.10
CA PRO A 22 -7.01 -2.99 7.99
C PRO A 22 -6.80 -1.61 8.59
N SER A 23 -5.75 -1.42 9.38
CA SER A 23 -5.41 -0.10 9.92
C SER A 23 -4.96 0.85 8.79
N GLU A 24 -5.08 2.16 9.02
CA GLU A 24 -4.61 3.17 8.05
C GLU A 24 -3.11 2.99 7.73
N ASP A 25 -2.27 2.70 8.72
CA ASP A 25 -0.85 2.42 8.52
C ASP A 25 -0.59 1.14 7.71
N ALA A 26 -1.43 0.12 7.88
CA ALA A 26 -1.34 -1.09 7.07
C ALA A 26 -1.71 -0.79 5.61
N MET A 27 -2.79 -0.03 5.38
CA MET A 27 -3.22 0.40 4.05
C MET A 27 -2.17 1.29 3.39
N ARG A 28 -1.63 2.28 4.10
CA ARG A 28 -0.56 3.18 3.62
C ARG A 28 0.66 2.39 3.15
N ARG A 29 1.12 1.43 3.96
CA ARG A 29 2.27 0.58 3.60
C ARG A 29 1.98 -0.31 2.40
N ALA A 30 0.77 -0.85 2.31
CA ALA A 30 0.37 -1.68 1.17
C ALA A 30 0.33 -0.86 -0.13
N VAL A 31 -0.31 0.31 -0.11
CA VAL A 31 -0.34 1.24 -1.25
C VAL A 31 1.07 1.69 -1.65
N ALA A 32 1.92 2.06 -0.69
CA ALA A 32 3.30 2.47 -0.97
C ALA A 32 4.14 1.34 -1.61
N SER A 33 3.96 0.10 -1.15
CA SER A 33 4.61 -1.08 -1.75
C SER A 33 4.13 -1.30 -3.17
N THR A 34 2.81 -1.29 -3.39
CA THR A 34 2.22 -1.49 -4.72
C THR A 34 2.66 -0.41 -5.70
N LEU A 35 2.68 0.86 -5.29
CA LEU A 35 3.21 1.95 -6.12
C LEU A 35 4.69 1.74 -6.47
N SER A 36 5.50 1.29 -5.50
CA SER A 36 6.91 0.99 -5.73
C SER A 36 7.08 -0.14 -6.75
N ASP A 37 6.27 -1.19 -6.65
CA ASP A 37 6.31 -2.33 -7.55
C ASP A 37 5.82 -1.96 -8.97
N GLN A 38 4.78 -1.12 -9.09
CA GLN A 38 4.31 -0.58 -10.37
C GLN A 38 5.38 0.30 -11.03
N VAL A 39 6.04 1.18 -10.27
CA VAL A 39 7.12 2.02 -10.79
C VAL A 39 8.30 1.16 -11.28
N ARG A 40 8.67 0.11 -10.54
CA ARG A 40 9.70 -0.85 -10.97
C ARG A 40 9.31 -1.52 -12.28
N ALA A 41 8.09 -2.06 -12.38
CA ALA A 41 7.60 -2.70 -13.60
C ALA A 41 7.63 -1.74 -14.82
N VAL A 42 7.28 -0.46 -14.64
CA VAL A 42 7.37 0.55 -15.70
C VAL A 42 8.83 0.83 -16.09
N VAL A 43 9.73 0.94 -15.12
CA VAL A 43 11.17 1.14 -15.41
C VAL A 43 11.76 -0.07 -16.13
N ASP A 44 11.38 -1.29 -15.73
CA ASP A 44 11.82 -2.53 -16.35
C ASP A 44 11.30 -2.62 -17.80
N PHE A 45 10.02 -2.29 -18.03
CA PHE A 45 9.46 -2.19 -19.37
C PHE A 45 10.23 -1.19 -20.25
N VAL A 46 10.56 0.00 -19.71
CA VAL A 46 11.36 0.99 -20.45
C VAL A 46 12.78 0.48 -20.71
N ALA A 47 13.35 -0.29 -19.79
CA ALA A 47 14.65 -0.93 -20.01
C ALA A 47 14.59 -1.95 -21.15
N GLU A 48 13.50 -2.70 -21.26
CA GLU A 48 13.27 -3.66 -22.34
C GLU A 48 13.04 -2.97 -23.70
N THR A 49 12.30 -1.86 -23.73
CA THR A 49 11.92 -1.19 -24.99
C THR A 49 12.92 -0.15 -25.48
N GLU A 50 13.48 0.66 -24.58
CA GLU A 50 14.39 1.77 -24.90
C GLU A 50 15.84 1.50 -24.46
N GLY A 51 16.11 0.36 -23.83
CA GLY A 51 17.42 0.01 -23.32
C GLY A 51 17.90 0.95 -22.22
N THR A 52 19.22 0.98 -22.03
CA THR A 52 19.87 1.78 -20.99
C THR A 52 19.62 3.28 -21.14
N VAL A 53 19.36 3.77 -22.37
CA VAL A 53 19.12 5.20 -22.64
C VAL A 53 17.82 5.67 -22.00
N GLY A 54 16.74 4.88 -22.10
CA GLY A 54 15.46 5.18 -21.47
C GLY A 54 15.57 5.21 -19.94
N VAL A 55 16.23 4.20 -19.36
CA VAL A 55 16.44 4.12 -17.90
C VAL A 55 17.27 5.31 -17.38
N VAL A 56 18.33 5.71 -18.09
CA VAL A 56 19.14 6.87 -17.71
C VAL A 56 18.31 8.15 -17.76
N ARG A 57 17.42 8.30 -18.75
CA ARG A 57 16.50 9.44 -18.83
C ARG A 57 15.57 9.51 -17.62
N ILE A 58 14.94 8.39 -17.26
CA ILE A 58 14.08 8.28 -16.07
C ILE A 58 14.85 8.66 -14.80
N ARG A 59 16.07 8.10 -14.62
CA ARG A 59 16.90 8.39 -13.44
C ARG A 59 17.31 9.86 -13.37
N ARG A 60 17.71 10.46 -14.49
CA ARG A 60 18.10 11.89 -14.54
C ARG A 60 16.92 12.82 -14.28
N ALA A 61 15.75 12.51 -14.82
CA ALA A 61 14.55 13.29 -14.60
C ALA A 61 13.93 13.06 -13.22
N GLY A 62 14.29 11.97 -12.53
CA GLY A 62 13.70 11.57 -11.26
C GLY A 62 12.22 11.18 -11.38
N THR A 63 11.74 10.84 -12.58
CA THR A 63 10.32 10.57 -12.85
C THR A 63 9.78 9.32 -12.16
N ALA A 64 10.67 8.42 -11.75
CA ALA A 64 10.35 7.25 -10.94
C ALA A 64 10.34 7.54 -9.42
N LEU A 65 10.74 8.73 -8.98
CA LEU A 65 10.80 9.08 -7.56
C LEU A 65 9.47 9.64 -7.09
N PHE A 66 8.96 9.07 -6.00
CA PHE A 66 7.79 9.56 -5.30
C PHE A 66 7.95 9.44 -3.79
N GLU A 67 7.16 10.20 -3.05
CA GLU A 67 7.09 10.14 -1.59
C GLU A 67 5.63 10.25 -1.13
N VAL A 68 5.18 9.34 -0.27
CA VAL A 68 3.83 9.39 0.31
C VAL A 68 3.79 10.42 1.44
N ARG A 69 3.29 11.62 1.15
CA ARG A 69 3.16 12.74 2.08
C ARG A 69 1.96 12.62 3.00
N GLY A 70 0.83 12.23 2.41
CA GLY A 70 -0.44 12.06 3.11
C GLY A 70 -1.09 10.75 2.72
N PHE A 71 -1.77 10.13 3.67
CA PHE A 71 -2.64 9.00 3.44
C PHE A 71 -3.82 9.11 4.39
N ARG A 72 -5.04 8.95 3.88
CA ARG A 72 -6.24 8.92 4.70
C ARG A 72 -7.09 7.74 4.26
N LYS A 73 -7.40 6.89 5.23
CA LYS A 73 -8.38 5.83 5.09
C LYS A 73 -9.79 6.41 5.07
N GLN A 74 -10.64 5.83 4.24
CA GLN A 74 -12.07 6.15 4.15
C GLN A 74 -12.88 4.88 4.45
N ASP A 75 -14.16 4.87 4.08
CA ASP A 75 -15.08 3.79 4.41
C ASP A 75 -14.61 2.43 3.89
N CYS A 76 -14.69 1.43 4.77
CA CYS A 76 -14.36 0.04 4.48
C CYS A 76 -15.59 -0.84 4.58
N THR A 77 -15.71 -1.77 3.64
CA THR A 77 -16.75 -2.79 3.64
C THR A 77 -16.08 -4.16 3.63
N ARG A 78 -16.44 -5.00 4.61
CA ARG A 78 -15.98 -6.39 4.62
C ARG A 78 -16.60 -7.16 3.46
N ARG A 79 -15.78 -7.86 2.70
CA ARG A 79 -16.21 -8.70 1.58
C ARG A 79 -16.49 -10.15 2.01
N PRO A 80 -17.27 -10.92 1.23
CA PRO A 80 -17.57 -12.32 1.54
C PRO A 80 -16.34 -13.24 1.58
N ASP A 81 -15.27 -12.88 0.85
CA ASP A 81 -13.99 -13.61 0.83
C ASP A 81 -13.09 -13.29 2.04
N GLY A 82 -13.56 -12.46 2.97
CA GLY A 82 -12.84 -12.09 4.20
C GLY A 82 -11.89 -10.89 4.05
N ASP A 83 -11.67 -10.42 2.83
CA ASP A 83 -10.94 -9.19 2.54
C ASP A 83 -11.81 -7.94 2.84
N TYR A 84 -11.20 -6.74 2.80
CA TYR A 84 -11.89 -5.47 3.00
C TYR A 84 -11.80 -4.62 1.74
N ASP A 85 -12.93 -4.11 1.23
CA ASP A 85 -12.95 -3.08 0.19
C ASP A 85 -12.98 -1.70 0.85
N CYS A 86 -11.84 -1.02 0.86
CA CYS A 86 -11.67 0.26 1.52
C CYS A 86 -11.44 1.39 0.52
N GLY A 87 -12.13 2.51 0.73
CA GLY A 87 -11.76 3.78 0.14
C GLY A 87 -10.50 4.35 0.80
N PHE A 88 -9.73 5.11 0.04
CA PHE A 88 -8.59 5.86 0.56
C PHE A 88 -8.30 7.09 -0.31
N SER A 89 -7.63 8.07 0.29
CA SER A 89 -6.92 9.12 -0.44
C SER A 89 -5.44 9.09 -0.11
N VAL A 90 -4.62 9.40 -1.11
CA VAL A 90 -3.17 9.44 -1.01
C VAL A 90 -2.65 10.73 -1.66
N GLU A 91 -1.70 11.36 -0.98
CA GLU A 91 -0.95 12.49 -1.50
C GLU A 91 0.48 12.06 -1.73
N LEU A 92 0.92 12.15 -2.98
CA LEU A 92 2.25 11.81 -3.44
C LEU A 92 2.99 13.08 -3.80
N ARG A 93 4.22 13.25 -3.31
CA ARG A 93 5.16 14.22 -3.88
C ARG A 93 5.93 13.55 -5.00
N THR A 94 5.89 14.13 -6.19
CA THR A 94 6.70 13.72 -7.34
C THR A 94 7.59 14.86 -7.80
N VAL A 95 8.50 14.60 -8.74
CA VAL A 95 9.29 15.65 -9.40
C VAL A 95 8.44 16.62 -10.23
N ALA A 96 7.25 16.19 -10.67
CA ALA A 96 6.31 17.03 -11.43
C ALA A 96 5.38 17.87 -10.53
N GLY A 97 5.51 17.74 -9.20
CA GLY A 97 4.63 18.39 -8.23
C GLY A 97 3.84 17.39 -7.38
N PRO A 98 2.98 17.91 -6.48
CA PRO A 98 2.09 17.07 -5.67
C PRO A 98 1.00 16.44 -6.53
N LEU A 99 0.75 15.16 -6.31
CA LEU A 99 -0.30 14.38 -6.94
C LEU A 99 -1.23 13.85 -5.86
N GLN A 100 -2.51 14.18 -5.96
CA GLN A 100 -3.54 13.66 -5.07
C GLN A 100 -4.39 12.64 -5.83
N HIS A 101 -4.63 11.50 -5.21
CA HIS A 101 -5.47 10.46 -5.76
C HIS A 101 -6.40 9.93 -4.67
N SER A 102 -7.66 9.69 -5.04
CA SER A 102 -8.61 8.96 -4.21
C SER A 102 -9.09 7.75 -4.99
N GLY A 103 -9.19 6.61 -4.32
CA GLY A 103 -9.58 5.36 -4.94
C GLY A 103 -10.15 4.38 -3.93
N ARG A 104 -10.58 3.23 -4.43
CA ARG A 104 -10.90 2.06 -3.59
C ARG A 104 -9.95 0.92 -3.92
N GLY A 105 -9.77 0.02 -2.97
CA GLY A 105 -9.11 -1.23 -3.25
C GLY A 105 -9.44 -2.31 -2.24
N ARG A 106 -9.12 -3.54 -2.65
CA ARG A 106 -9.23 -4.72 -1.82
C ARG A 106 -7.97 -4.85 -0.97
N PHE A 107 -8.16 -4.85 0.34
CA PHE A 107 -7.13 -5.00 1.35
C PHE A 107 -7.29 -6.32 2.11
N ARG A 108 -6.19 -7.05 2.29
CA ARG A 108 -6.09 -8.27 3.08
C ARG A 108 -5.20 -8.06 4.29
N ALA A 109 -5.52 -8.71 5.40
CA ALA A 109 -4.66 -8.75 6.58
C ALA A 109 -3.33 -9.48 6.25
N GLY A 110 -2.20 -8.77 6.42
CA GLY A 110 -0.85 -9.30 6.20
C GLY A 110 0.00 -8.44 5.24
N PRO A 111 1.28 -8.79 5.03
CA PRO A 111 2.16 -8.06 4.12
C PRO A 111 1.71 -8.19 2.65
N ARG A 112 1.80 -7.11 1.87
CA ARG A 112 1.50 -7.04 0.42
C ARG A 112 0.03 -7.26 0.01
N GLY A 113 -0.91 -7.15 0.95
CA GLY A 113 -2.34 -7.43 0.71
C GLY A 113 -3.13 -6.28 0.11
N PHE A 114 -2.70 -5.62 -0.97
CA PHE A 114 -3.49 -4.58 -1.65
C PHE A 114 -3.62 -4.82 -3.15
N VAL A 115 -4.86 -4.79 -3.63
CA VAL A 115 -5.22 -4.85 -5.05
C VAL A 115 -6.20 -3.72 -5.33
N TYR A 116 -5.92 -2.86 -6.31
CA TYR A 116 -6.89 -1.84 -6.74
C TYR A 116 -8.19 -2.53 -7.18
N SER A 117 -9.33 -2.02 -6.71
CA SER A 117 -10.62 -2.34 -7.32
C SER A 117 -10.85 -1.29 -8.40
N ASP A 118 -11.06 -1.73 -9.63
CA ASP A 118 -11.57 -0.83 -10.65
C ASP A 118 -12.89 -0.26 -10.14
N ALA A 119 -12.99 1.06 -10.06
CA ALA A 119 -14.27 1.71 -9.93
C ALA A 119 -15.04 1.40 -11.22
N ALA A 120 -16.07 0.53 -11.10
CA ALA A 120 -17.10 0.40 -12.12
C ALA A 120 -18.01 1.64 -12.08
#